data_AF-A0AAE3LVF0-F1
#
_entry.id   AF-A0AAE3LVF0-F1
#
_cell.length_a   1.000
_cell.length_b   1.000
_cell.length_c   1.000
_cell.angle_alpha   90.00
_cell.angle_beta   90.00
_cell.angle_gamma   90.00
#
_symmetry.space_group_name_H-M   'P 1'
#
loop_
_entity.id
_entity.type
_entity.pdbx_description
1 polymer ?
#
loop_
_entity_poly.entity_id
_entity_poly.type
_entity_poly.pdbx_seq_one_letter_code
_entity_poly.pdbx_strand_id
1 'polypeptide(L)'
;MRKLLPILALAFGLTTTASIADARISSGEDLRFVAESNVPGAADGPVSLCHLVGFSDALFIPVYTTVKAYALSPDGCVGDSYRALSADQFLAMQAAGMFPSDLPATPKASIPDLAWGHAWLVLGGVGILFGLLGAIGGRIRGPRKAKAPDALAIHSLVAMSQVAIADGRIDDSEVQQISSILTRLTGTSYAPQQVMDLLSRLNPSSSDIDQIGEGLSEKDRQIVLEAALNIAVADGEIHPNEYAVVSDLAQRMRIGGDQFRQAIARIAAHLQSAQPV
;
A
#
# COMPACT_ATOMS: atom_id res chain seq x y z
N MET A 1 22.47 11.80 12.14
CA MET A 1 22.33 10.35 11.89
C MET A 1 23.03 9.54 12.98
N ARG A 2 22.41 9.34 14.16
CA ARG A 2 23.09 8.61 15.25
C ARG A 2 22.13 8.07 16.33
N LYS A 3 21.03 7.40 15.98
CA LYS A 3 20.14 6.73 16.96
C LYS A 3 19.34 5.53 16.39
N LEU A 4 19.96 4.64 15.60
CA LEU A 4 19.26 3.46 15.07
C LEU A 4 19.99 2.12 15.28
N LEU A 5 21.09 2.08 16.03
CA LEU A 5 21.87 0.84 16.17
C LEU A 5 21.52 -0.13 17.32
N PRO A 6 20.74 0.18 18.38
CA PRO A 6 20.56 -0.80 19.46
C PRO A 6 19.35 -1.74 19.28
N ILE A 7 18.52 -1.57 18.26
CA ILE A 7 17.29 -2.38 18.08
C ILE A 7 17.58 -3.72 17.34
N LEU A 8 18.70 -3.84 16.64
CA LEU A 8 19.00 -5.06 15.86
C LEU A 8 19.56 -6.23 16.69
N ALA A 9 20.02 -6.00 17.92
CA ALA A 9 20.70 -7.03 18.71
C ALA A 9 19.75 -7.95 19.52
N LEU A 10 18.47 -7.61 19.66
CA LEU A 10 17.52 -8.40 20.45
C LEU A 10 16.77 -9.48 19.64
N ALA A 11 16.88 -9.49 18.31
CA ALA A 11 16.15 -10.41 17.45
C ALA A 11 16.89 -11.71 17.10
N PHE A 12 18.18 -11.83 17.46
CA PHE A 12 19.01 -12.99 17.07
C PHE A 12 19.23 -14.05 18.17
N GLY A 13 18.70 -13.84 19.38
CA GLY A 13 18.92 -14.72 20.54
C GLY A 13 18.02 -15.97 20.65
N LEU A 14 17.08 -16.19 19.73
CA LEU A 14 16.09 -17.28 19.80
C LEU A 14 16.27 -18.33 18.69
N THR A 15 17.51 -18.62 18.29
CA THR A 15 17.81 -19.74 17.37
C THR A 15 18.30 -20.96 18.14
N THR A 16 17.42 -21.57 18.93
CA THR A 16 17.59 -22.96 19.36
C THR A 16 16.92 -23.89 18.35
N THR A 17 17.76 -24.48 17.49
CA THR A 17 17.55 -25.77 16.80
C THR A 17 16.18 -26.00 16.16
N ALA A 18 15.92 -25.36 15.01
CA ALA A 18 14.98 -25.92 14.05
C ALA A 18 15.63 -27.19 13.46
N SER A 19 15.21 -28.37 13.94
CA SER A 19 15.54 -29.63 13.29
C SER A 19 15.03 -29.61 11.86
N ILE A 20 15.81 -30.19 10.95
CA ILE A 20 15.54 -30.34 9.52
C ILE A 20 14.06 -30.70 9.30
N ALA A 21 13.35 -29.83 8.60
CA ALA A 21 11.94 -29.96 8.30
C ALA A 21 11.70 -31.09 7.29
N ASP A 22 11.56 -32.31 7.79
CA ASP A 22 10.77 -33.33 7.12
C ASP A 22 9.31 -32.86 7.17
N ALA A 23 8.80 -32.28 6.08
CA ALA A 23 7.37 -32.00 5.93
C ALA A 23 6.60 -33.32 5.78
N ARG A 24 6.46 -34.08 6.87
CA ARG A 24 5.60 -35.26 6.95
C ARG A 24 4.18 -34.79 7.17
N ILE A 25 3.31 -35.14 6.24
CA ILE A 25 1.86 -35.08 6.45
C ILE A 25 1.54 -36.22 7.43
N SER A 26 1.28 -35.88 8.68
CA SER A 26 0.75 -36.82 9.68
C SER A 26 -0.77 -36.71 9.73
N SER A 27 -1.44 -37.83 9.97
CA SER A 27 -2.89 -37.89 10.18
C SER A 27 -3.17 -38.63 11.48
N GLY A 28 -4.17 -38.19 12.22
CA GLY A 28 -4.53 -38.80 13.50
C GLY A 28 -5.97 -38.57 13.89
N GLU A 29 -6.27 -38.89 15.13
CA GLU A 29 -7.57 -38.68 15.75
C GLU A 29 -7.40 -37.75 16.95
N ASP A 30 -8.39 -36.91 17.20
CA ASP A 30 -8.42 -35.97 18.31
C ASP A 30 -9.85 -35.87 18.87
N LEU A 31 -9.97 -35.33 20.08
CA LEU A 31 -11.23 -35.19 20.80
C LEU A 31 -11.63 -33.72 20.91
N ARG A 32 -12.89 -33.42 20.58
CA ARG A 32 -13.45 -32.07 20.75
C ARG A 32 -14.59 -32.09 21.75
N PHE A 33 -14.47 -31.30 22.80
CA PHE A 33 -15.50 -31.18 23.82
C PHE A 33 -16.86 -30.77 23.23
N VAL A 34 -17.92 -31.45 23.65
CA VAL A 34 -19.32 -31.17 23.26
C VAL A 34 -20.11 -30.73 24.48
N ALA A 35 -20.14 -31.58 25.51
CA ALA A 35 -20.92 -31.34 26.72
C ALA A 35 -20.37 -32.18 27.88
N GLU A 36 -20.67 -31.75 29.10
CA GLU A 36 -20.54 -32.61 30.28
C GLU A 36 -21.61 -33.72 30.24
N SER A 37 -21.26 -34.92 30.70
CA SER A 37 -22.22 -36.01 30.83
C SER A 37 -22.45 -36.39 32.29
N ASN A 38 -23.61 -36.97 32.58
CA ASN A 38 -23.91 -37.50 33.92
C ASN A 38 -23.39 -38.93 34.11
N VAL A 39 -22.49 -39.40 33.24
CA VAL A 39 -21.96 -40.76 33.29
C VAL A 39 -20.80 -40.81 34.29
N PRO A 40 -20.83 -41.69 35.30
CA PRO A 40 -19.74 -41.79 36.27
C PRO A 40 -18.47 -42.33 35.62
N GLY A 41 -17.34 -41.64 35.82
CA GLY A 41 -16.02 -42.04 35.36
C GLY A 41 -15.24 -42.87 36.39
N ALA A 42 -14.07 -43.35 36.00
CA ALA A 42 -13.20 -44.21 36.83
C ALA A 42 -12.60 -43.50 38.06
N ALA A 43 -12.68 -42.17 38.15
CA ALA A 43 -12.11 -41.34 39.21
C ALA A 43 -13.17 -40.54 39.99
N ASP A 44 -14.40 -41.05 40.11
CA ASP A 44 -15.56 -40.39 40.76
C ASP A 44 -15.99 -39.03 40.16
N GLY A 45 -15.41 -38.63 39.00
CA GLY A 45 -15.80 -37.46 38.22
C GLY A 45 -16.67 -37.82 37.01
N PRO A 46 -17.55 -36.91 36.54
CA PRO A 46 -18.31 -37.11 35.31
C PRO A 46 -17.38 -37.20 34.10
N VAL A 47 -17.60 -38.16 33.21
CA VAL A 47 -16.87 -38.19 31.92
C VAL A 47 -17.42 -37.12 30.98
N SER A 48 -16.57 -36.57 30.14
CA SER A 48 -16.98 -35.59 29.13
C SER A 48 -17.40 -36.26 27.83
N LEU A 49 -18.45 -35.73 27.21
CA LEU A 49 -18.88 -36.12 25.88
C LEU A 49 -18.09 -35.31 24.85
N CYS A 50 -17.41 -36.01 23.95
CA CYS A 50 -16.55 -35.43 22.93
C CYS A 50 -16.99 -35.89 21.53
N HIS A 51 -16.70 -35.08 20.51
CA HIS A 51 -16.61 -35.54 19.13
C HIS A 51 -15.24 -36.16 18.90
N LEU A 52 -15.21 -37.38 18.37
CA LEU A 52 -14.01 -38.00 17.80
C LEU A 52 -13.83 -37.46 16.39
N VAL A 53 -12.77 -36.69 16.17
CA VAL A 53 -12.49 -36.04 14.90
C VAL A 53 -11.19 -36.56 14.29
N GLY A 54 -11.17 -36.74 12.98
CA GLY A 54 -9.94 -37.00 12.24
C GLY A 54 -9.24 -35.69 11.90
N PHE A 55 -7.92 -35.62 12.06
CA PHE A 55 -7.11 -34.48 11.64
C PHE A 55 -6.01 -34.89 10.66
N SER A 56 -5.56 -33.92 9.87
CA SER A 56 -4.38 -34.02 9.01
C SER A 56 -3.50 -32.80 9.27
N ASP A 57 -2.22 -33.03 9.52
CA ASP A 57 -1.24 -31.98 9.71
C ASP A 57 -0.82 -31.39 8.37
N ALA A 58 -0.98 -30.07 8.25
CA ALA A 58 -0.42 -29.29 7.16
C ALA A 58 0.49 -28.23 7.79
N LEU A 59 1.79 -28.27 7.47
CA LEU A 59 2.77 -27.31 7.99
C LEU A 59 2.78 -27.22 9.53
N PHE A 60 2.74 -28.36 10.23
CA PHE A 60 2.69 -28.45 11.70
C PHE A 60 1.39 -27.91 12.34
N ILE A 61 0.32 -27.81 11.56
CA ILE A 61 -0.98 -27.32 12.03
C ILE A 61 -2.03 -28.40 11.77
N PRO A 62 -2.73 -28.91 12.79
CA PRO A 62 -3.72 -29.96 12.64
C PRO A 62 -4.99 -29.41 12.02
N VAL A 63 -5.29 -29.80 10.78
CA VAL A 63 -6.53 -29.45 10.09
C VAL A 63 -7.54 -30.57 10.31
N TYR A 64 -8.63 -30.25 11.00
CA TYR A 64 -9.72 -31.19 11.27
C TYR A 64 -10.50 -31.44 9.97
N THR A 65 -10.75 -32.72 9.68
CA THR A 65 -11.30 -33.16 8.39
C THR A 65 -12.70 -33.69 8.50
N THR A 66 -12.95 -34.56 9.48
CA THR A 66 -14.19 -35.33 9.59
C THR A 66 -14.53 -35.60 11.06
N VAL A 67 -15.82 -35.56 11.39
CA VAL A 67 -16.32 -36.05 12.68
C VAL A 67 -16.74 -37.51 12.49
N LYS A 68 -16.11 -38.43 13.23
CA LYS A 68 -16.32 -39.87 13.09
C LYS A 68 -17.46 -40.38 13.97
N ALA A 69 -17.42 -40.04 15.26
CA ALA A 69 -18.36 -40.55 16.26
C ALA A 69 -18.38 -39.66 17.51
N TYR A 70 -19.29 -39.95 18.44
CA TYR A 70 -19.17 -39.47 19.82
C TYR A 70 -18.20 -40.36 20.60
N ALA A 71 -17.49 -39.80 21.55
CA ALA A 71 -16.61 -40.52 22.46
C ALA A 71 -16.75 -39.98 23.88
N LEU A 72 -16.55 -40.87 24.86
CA LEU A 72 -16.46 -40.50 26.27
C LEU A 72 -14.99 -40.42 26.66
N SER A 73 -14.59 -39.31 27.28
CA SER A 73 -13.24 -39.11 27.77
C SER A 73 -13.25 -38.85 29.28
N PRO A 74 -12.38 -39.53 30.06
CA PRO A 74 -12.23 -39.25 31.49
C PRO A 74 -11.50 -37.92 31.75
N ASP A 75 -10.73 -37.42 30.78
CA ASP A 75 -9.79 -36.30 30.96
C ASP A 75 -10.28 -35.03 30.26
N GLY A 76 -11.59 -34.82 30.20
CA GLY A 76 -12.16 -33.59 29.63
C GLY A 76 -11.90 -33.41 28.13
N CYS A 77 -11.82 -34.51 27.38
CA CYS A 77 -11.46 -34.51 25.95
C CYS A 77 -10.01 -34.07 25.67
N VAL A 78 -9.12 -34.23 26.65
CA VAL A 78 -7.68 -33.95 26.49
C VAL A 78 -6.91 -35.27 26.49
N GLY A 79 -6.15 -35.52 25.42
CA GLY A 79 -5.33 -36.73 25.26
C GLY A 79 -6.02 -37.88 24.53
N ASP A 80 -5.37 -39.05 24.54
CA ASP A 80 -5.73 -40.19 23.67
C ASP A 80 -6.63 -41.23 24.34
N SER A 81 -6.98 -41.03 25.61
CA SER A 81 -7.83 -41.96 26.37
C SER A 81 -9.31 -41.67 26.13
N TYR A 82 -9.97 -42.53 25.37
CA TYR A 82 -11.39 -42.39 25.10
C TYR A 82 -12.10 -43.72 24.83
N ARG A 83 -13.43 -43.69 24.96
CA ARG A 83 -14.32 -44.78 24.53
C ARG A 83 -15.28 -44.27 23.46
N ALA A 84 -15.10 -44.74 22.22
CA ALA A 84 -16.02 -44.42 21.13
C ALA A 84 -17.41 -45.02 21.39
N LEU A 85 -18.44 -44.24 21.05
CA LEU A 85 -19.84 -44.64 21.15
C LEU A 85 -20.40 -44.93 19.75
N SER A 86 -21.06 -46.07 19.62
CA SER A 86 -21.94 -46.33 18.46
C SER A 86 -23.22 -45.49 18.54
N ALA A 87 -23.89 -45.29 17.41
CA ALA A 87 -25.15 -44.55 17.36
C ALA A 87 -26.22 -45.16 18.29
N ASP A 88 -26.32 -46.49 18.35
CA ASP A 88 -27.27 -47.18 19.23
C ASP A 88 -26.96 -46.96 20.71
N GLN A 89 -25.67 -47.00 21.08
CA GLN A 89 -25.24 -46.71 22.46
C GLN A 89 -25.52 -45.25 22.83
N PHE A 90 -25.25 -44.31 21.91
CA PHE A 90 -25.53 -42.90 22.13
C PHE A 90 -27.03 -42.67 22.37
N LEU A 91 -27.89 -43.23 21.51
CA LEU A 91 -29.34 -43.14 21.63
C LEU A 91 -29.85 -43.75 22.95
N ALA A 92 -29.32 -44.91 23.35
CA ALA A 92 -29.68 -45.55 24.61
C ALA A 92 -29.31 -44.67 25.82
N MET A 93 -28.13 -44.05 25.80
CA MET A 93 -27.66 -43.17 26.87
C MET A 93 -28.40 -41.83 26.89
N GLN A 94 -28.76 -41.29 25.73
CA GLN A 94 -29.61 -40.10 25.61
C GLN A 94 -31.02 -40.37 26.13
N ALA A 95 -31.61 -41.53 25.82
CA ALA A 95 -32.90 -41.96 26.35
C ALA A 95 -32.88 -42.18 27.88
N ALA A 96 -31.72 -42.54 28.43
CA ALA A 96 -31.49 -42.64 29.88
C ALA A 96 -31.24 -41.28 30.56
N GLY A 97 -31.30 -40.16 29.83
CA GLY A 97 -31.06 -38.82 30.36
C GLY A 97 -29.60 -38.53 30.73
N MET A 98 -28.65 -39.35 30.22
CA MET A 98 -27.23 -39.16 30.49
C MET A 98 -26.59 -38.07 29.62
N PHE A 99 -27.22 -37.77 28.47
CA PHE A 99 -26.80 -36.73 27.53
C PHE A 99 -27.94 -35.75 27.23
N PRO A 100 -27.63 -34.51 26.83
CA PRO A 100 -28.63 -33.55 26.36
C PRO A 100 -29.46 -34.10 25.18
N SER A 101 -30.78 -33.85 25.19
CA SER A 101 -31.73 -34.36 24.19
C SER A 101 -31.74 -33.59 22.87
N ASP A 102 -31.08 -32.44 22.83
CA ASP A 102 -30.89 -31.57 21.66
C ASP A 102 -29.75 -32.03 20.74
N LEU A 103 -28.94 -33.00 21.19
CA LEU A 103 -27.83 -33.52 20.40
C LEU A 103 -28.31 -34.54 19.34
N PRO A 104 -27.86 -34.42 18.07
CA PRO A 104 -28.23 -35.35 17.03
C PRO A 104 -27.52 -36.70 17.21
N ALA A 105 -28.22 -37.81 16.94
CA ALA A 105 -27.65 -39.16 17.01
C ALA A 105 -26.49 -39.41 16.02
N THR A 106 -26.42 -38.60 14.96
CA THR A 106 -25.30 -38.60 14.01
C THR A 106 -24.57 -37.27 14.13
N PRO A 107 -23.31 -37.26 14.60
CA PRO A 107 -22.56 -36.03 14.74
C PRO A 107 -22.28 -35.47 13.35
N LYS A 108 -22.52 -34.17 13.17
CA LYS A 108 -22.25 -33.46 11.92
C LYS A 108 -21.17 -32.43 12.16
N ALA A 109 -20.18 -32.38 11.28
CA ALA A 109 -19.24 -31.28 11.25
C ALA A 109 -19.99 -30.02 10.79
N SER A 110 -20.13 -29.02 11.66
CA SER A 110 -20.53 -27.70 11.21
C SER A 110 -19.29 -26.99 10.64
N ILE A 111 -19.41 -26.43 9.44
CA ILE A 111 -18.34 -25.65 8.80
C ILE A 111 -17.80 -24.52 9.72
N PRO A 112 -18.63 -23.79 10.49
CA PRO A 112 -18.09 -22.79 11.42
C PRO A 112 -17.27 -23.41 12.56
N ASP A 113 -17.65 -24.56 13.12
CA ASP A 113 -16.89 -25.22 14.19
C ASP A 113 -15.55 -25.78 13.69
N LEU A 114 -15.50 -26.20 12.43
CA LEU A 114 -14.27 -26.66 11.78
C LEU A 114 -13.30 -25.49 11.47
N ALA A 115 -13.84 -24.30 11.21
CA ALA A 115 -13.06 -23.11 10.87
C ALA A 115 -12.56 -22.32 12.09
N TRP A 116 -13.22 -22.47 13.26
CA TRP A 116 -12.94 -21.67 14.47
C TRP A 116 -11.54 -21.89 15.07
N GLY A 117 -10.85 -22.99 14.73
CA GLY A 117 -9.44 -23.23 15.10
C GLY A 117 -8.40 -22.65 14.12
N HIS A 118 -8.84 -22.15 12.97
CA HIS A 118 -7.98 -21.79 11.84
C HIS A 118 -8.22 -20.37 11.33
N ALA A 119 -8.92 -19.51 12.07
CA ALA A 119 -9.13 -18.11 11.71
C ALA A 119 -7.81 -17.37 11.41
N TRP A 120 -6.73 -17.72 12.13
CA TRP A 120 -5.40 -17.18 11.91
C TRP A 120 -4.75 -17.67 10.59
N LEU A 121 -5.08 -18.87 10.10
CA LEU A 121 -4.64 -19.36 8.80
C LEU A 121 -5.36 -18.63 7.66
N VAL A 122 -6.65 -18.31 7.83
CA VAL A 122 -7.39 -17.46 6.89
C VAL A 122 -6.79 -16.06 6.87
N LEU A 123 -6.56 -15.45 8.04
CA LEU A 123 -5.90 -14.14 8.15
C LEU A 123 -4.47 -14.16 7.58
N GLY A 124 -3.71 -15.22 7.84
CA GLY A 124 -2.36 -15.42 7.32
C GLY A 124 -2.35 -15.58 5.79
N GLY A 125 -3.27 -16.39 5.24
CA GLY A 125 -3.44 -16.57 3.80
C GLY A 125 -3.86 -15.28 3.10
N VAL A 126 -4.79 -14.52 3.69
CA VAL A 126 -5.17 -13.18 3.20
C VAL A 126 -3.99 -12.22 3.27
N GLY A 127 -3.24 -12.21 4.38
CA GLY A 127 -2.03 -11.39 4.52
C GLY A 127 -0.95 -11.74 3.48
N ILE A 128 -0.72 -13.02 3.21
CA ILE A 128 0.21 -13.49 2.17
C ILE A 128 -0.30 -13.12 0.78
N LEU A 129 -1.61 -13.26 0.51
CA LEU A 129 -2.21 -12.86 -0.77
C LEU A 129 -2.07 -11.36 -1.01
N PHE A 130 -2.39 -10.52 -0.02
CA PHE A 130 -2.19 -9.07 -0.10
C PHE A 130 -0.71 -8.70 -0.18
N GLY A 131 0.17 -9.44 0.49
CA GLY A 131 1.62 -9.30 0.40
C GLY A 131 2.16 -9.64 -0.99
N LEU A 132 1.68 -10.72 -1.61
CA LEU A 132 2.04 -11.13 -2.97
C LEU A 132 1.47 -10.17 -4.02
N LEU A 133 0.22 -9.74 -3.89
CA LEU A 133 -0.37 -8.71 -4.75
C LEU A 133 0.39 -7.38 -4.61
N GLY A 134 0.78 -7.01 -3.39
CA GLY A 134 1.63 -5.86 -3.12
C GLY A 134 3.06 -6.02 -3.65
N ALA A 135 3.63 -7.22 -3.65
CA ALA A 135 4.97 -7.50 -4.17
C ALA A 135 4.98 -7.59 -5.71
N ILE A 136 3.90 -8.07 -6.33
CA ILE A 136 3.70 -8.06 -7.79
C ILE A 136 3.42 -6.62 -8.27
N GLY A 137 2.62 -5.84 -7.53
CA GLY A 137 2.42 -4.42 -7.78
C GLY A 137 3.63 -3.54 -7.44
N GLY A 138 4.48 -3.97 -6.51
CA GLY A 138 5.65 -3.23 -6.01
C GLY A 138 6.96 -3.53 -6.74
N ARG A 139 7.08 -4.68 -7.42
CA ARG A 139 8.26 -5.02 -8.25
C ARG A 139 8.22 -4.43 -9.66
N ILE A 140 7.09 -3.89 -10.09
CA ILE A 140 7.04 -2.97 -11.24
C ILE A 140 7.24 -1.53 -10.71
N ARG A 141 8.36 -1.28 -10.03
CA ARG A 141 9.01 0.03 -10.10
C ARG A 141 9.80 0.11 -11.42
N GLY A 142 9.08 -0.11 -12.52
CA GLY A 142 9.44 0.51 -13.80
C GLY A 142 9.27 2.02 -13.66
N PRO A 143 9.82 2.82 -14.59
CA PRO A 143 9.66 4.27 -14.54
C PRO A 143 8.17 4.56 -14.38
N ARG A 144 7.83 5.40 -13.40
CA ARG A 144 6.47 5.92 -13.21
C ARG A 144 5.90 6.14 -14.60
N LYS A 145 4.89 5.36 -15.01
CA LYS A 145 4.09 5.68 -16.18
C LYS A 145 3.76 7.15 -16.01
N ALA A 146 4.35 7.99 -16.86
CA ALA A 146 4.17 9.42 -16.78
C ALA A 146 2.67 9.63 -16.76
N LYS A 147 2.14 10.00 -15.59
CA LYS A 147 0.81 10.56 -15.50
C LYS A 147 0.85 11.66 -16.55
N ALA A 148 -0.05 11.59 -17.54
CA ALA A 148 -0.09 12.55 -18.64
C ALA A 148 0.21 13.93 -18.04
N PRO A 149 1.27 14.63 -18.49
CA PRO A 149 1.77 15.78 -17.78
C PRO A 149 0.60 16.74 -17.59
N ASP A 150 0.40 17.15 -16.34
CA ASP A 150 -0.65 18.11 -15.98
C ASP A 150 -0.56 19.28 -16.96
N ALA A 151 -1.69 19.71 -17.54
CA ALA A 151 -1.69 20.74 -18.59
C ALA A 151 -0.90 21.97 -18.11
N LEU A 152 -1.05 22.31 -16.83
CA LEU A 152 -0.26 23.35 -16.16
C LEU A 152 1.26 23.13 -16.28
N ALA A 153 1.75 21.90 -16.10
CA ALA A 153 3.15 21.56 -16.21
C ALA A 153 3.68 21.72 -17.64
N ILE A 154 2.89 21.30 -18.64
CA ILE A 154 3.24 21.45 -20.06
C ILE A 154 3.33 22.95 -20.40
N HIS A 155 2.28 23.72 -20.10
CA HIS A 155 2.26 25.15 -20.39
C HIS A 155 3.35 25.91 -19.63
N SER A 156 3.63 25.54 -18.37
CA SER A 156 4.73 26.13 -17.59
C SER A 156 6.08 25.82 -18.22
N LEU A 157 6.33 24.57 -18.63
CA LEU A 157 7.58 24.17 -19.27
C LEU A 157 7.78 24.90 -20.60
N VAL A 158 6.74 24.98 -21.44
CA VAL A 158 6.81 25.71 -22.72
C VAL A 158 7.09 27.19 -22.48
N ALA A 159 6.35 27.84 -21.57
CA ALA A 159 6.55 29.25 -21.26
C ALA A 159 7.95 29.53 -20.73
N MET A 160 8.44 28.74 -19.77
CA MET A 160 9.80 28.85 -19.23
C MET A 160 10.87 28.62 -20.31
N SER A 161 10.65 27.65 -21.20
CA SER A 161 11.61 27.37 -22.28
C SER A 161 11.75 28.51 -23.28
N GLN A 162 10.66 29.24 -23.57
CA GLN A 162 10.72 30.38 -24.48
C GLN A 162 11.52 31.54 -23.89
N VAL A 163 11.38 31.75 -22.58
CA VAL A 163 12.16 32.75 -21.87
C VAL A 163 13.63 32.36 -21.86
N ALA A 164 13.96 31.12 -21.50
CA ALA A 164 15.35 30.64 -21.45
C ALA A 164 16.05 30.57 -22.83
N ILE A 165 15.31 30.57 -23.94
CA ILE A 165 15.89 30.59 -25.30
C ILE A 165 15.99 32.03 -25.86
N ALA A 166 15.48 33.04 -25.15
CA ALA A 166 15.36 34.40 -25.68
C ALA A 166 16.71 35.03 -26.06
N ASP A 167 17.80 34.62 -25.41
CA ASP A 167 19.18 35.02 -25.69
C ASP A 167 19.93 34.07 -26.65
N GLY A 168 19.29 32.95 -27.01
CA GLY A 168 19.76 31.96 -27.97
C GLY A 168 20.40 30.71 -27.36
N ARG A 169 20.53 30.57 -26.03
CA ARG A 169 21.10 29.36 -25.40
C ARG A 169 20.51 29.11 -24.01
N ILE A 170 20.12 27.87 -23.76
CA ILE A 170 19.77 27.43 -22.40
C ILE A 170 21.03 26.92 -21.69
N ASP A 171 21.30 27.41 -20.48
CA ASP A 171 22.40 26.94 -19.63
C ASP A 171 21.98 25.97 -18.50
N ASP A 172 22.97 25.42 -17.79
CA ASP A 172 22.72 24.43 -16.74
C ASP A 172 22.00 25.03 -15.51
N SER A 173 22.16 26.33 -15.22
CA SER A 173 21.50 27.05 -14.13
C SER A 173 20.01 27.17 -14.39
N GLU A 174 19.64 27.60 -15.59
CA GLU A 174 18.25 27.74 -16.02
C GLU A 174 17.52 26.40 -15.98
N VAL A 175 18.21 25.32 -16.39
CA VAL A 175 17.63 23.98 -16.40
C VAL A 175 17.38 23.46 -14.99
N GLN A 176 18.32 23.70 -14.07
CA GLN A 176 18.13 23.40 -12.66
C GLN A 176 16.93 24.18 -12.10
N GLN A 177 16.80 25.45 -12.48
CA GLN A 177 15.72 26.30 -12.04
C GLN A 177 14.36 25.83 -12.58
N ILE A 178 14.25 25.52 -13.88
CA ILE A 178 13.07 24.91 -14.50
C ILE A 178 12.70 23.61 -13.78
N SER A 179 13.68 22.76 -13.51
CA SER A 179 13.49 21.50 -12.78
C SER A 179 12.91 21.72 -11.37
N SER A 180 13.42 22.72 -10.65
CA SER A 180 12.96 23.07 -9.31
C SER A 180 11.52 23.61 -9.32
N ILE A 181 11.19 24.46 -10.30
CA ILE A 181 9.87 25.08 -10.45
C ILE A 181 8.84 24.01 -10.83
N LEU A 182 9.12 23.17 -11.84
CA LEU A 182 8.23 22.08 -12.23
C LEU A 182 7.98 21.10 -11.09
N THR A 183 9.02 20.80 -10.30
CA THR A 183 8.88 19.93 -9.14
C THR A 183 7.95 20.53 -8.09
N ARG A 184 8.08 21.83 -7.82
CA ARG A 184 7.21 22.55 -6.88
C ARG A 184 5.77 22.65 -7.36
N LEU A 185 5.56 22.89 -8.65
CA LEU A 185 4.22 23.06 -9.24
C LEU A 185 3.44 21.74 -9.30
N THR A 186 4.10 20.65 -9.65
CA THR A 186 3.43 19.36 -9.92
C THR A 186 3.51 18.36 -8.76
N GLY A 187 4.37 18.62 -7.77
CA GLY A 187 4.73 17.65 -6.72
C GLY A 187 5.52 16.44 -7.23
N THR A 188 5.89 16.41 -8.51
CA THR A 188 6.68 15.32 -9.12
C THR A 188 8.12 15.76 -9.25
N SER A 189 9.07 14.99 -8.70
CA SER A 189 10.49 15.29 -8.87
C SER A 189 10.90 15.13 -10.33
N TYR A 190 11.35 16.22 -10.93
CA TYR A 190 12.04 16.24 -12.22
C TYR A 190 13.55 16.34 -11.97
N ALA A 191 14.33 15.53 -12.68
CA ALA A 191 15.78 15.68 -12.74
C ALA A 191 16.18 16.62 -13.90
N PRO A 192 17.29 17.37 -13.81
CA PRO A 192 17.75 18.25 -14.89
C PRO A 192 17.85 17.56 -16.25
N GLN A 193 18.34 16.31 -16.29
CA GLN A 193 18.41 15.53 -17.54
C GLN A 193 17.03 15.21 -18.13
N GLN A 194 16.00 15.05 -17.29
CA GLN A 194 14.63 14.84 -17.76
C GLN A 194 14.04 16.13 -18.33
N VAL A 195 14.34 17.27 -17.71
CA VAL A 195 13.96 18.58 -18.27
C VAL A 195 14.61 18.79 -19.63
N MET A 196 15.89 18.48 -19.76
CA MET A 196 16.60 18.53 -21.04
C MET A 196 15.99 17.61 -22.10
N ASP A 197 15.63 16.38 -21.75
CA ASP A 197 14.92 15.47 -22.66
C ASP A 197 13.56 16.05 -23.07
N LEU A 198 12.79 16.62 -22.13
CA LEU A 198 11.51 17.27 -22.43
C LEU A 198 11.70 18.50 -23.34
N LEU A 199 12.67 19.37 -23.06
CA LEU A 199 13.01 20.53 -23.88
C LEU A 199 13.46 20.12 -25.29
N SER A 200 14.23 19.04 -25.43
CA SER A 200 14.66 18.54 -26.74
C SER A 200 13.51 17.96 -27.58
N ARG A 201 12.47 17.44 -26.92
CA ARG A 201 11.26 16.91 -27.56
C ARG A 201 10.23 18.00 -27.85
N LEU A 202 10.21 19.03 -27.01
CA LEU A 202 9.52 20.28 -27.30
C LEU A 202 10.26 20.94 -28.45
N ASN A 203 9.87 20.58 -29.66
CA ASN A 203 10.12 21.38 -30.85
C ASN A 203 8.86 22.23 -31.05
N PRO A 204 8.65 23.31 -30.24
CA PRO A 204 7.40 24.05 -30.27
C PRO A 204 7.21 24.61 -31.68
N SER A 205 6.23 24.09 -32.39
CA SER A 205 5.75 24.73 -33.60
C SER A 205 5.17 26.10 -33.21
N SER A 206 5.18 27.08 -34.11
CA SER A 206 4.55 28.39 -33.83
C SER A 206 3.10 28.23 -33.35
N SER A 207 2.40 27.19 -33.82
CA SER A 207 1.04 26.84 -33.36
C SER A 207 0.95 26.36 -31.91
N ASP A 208 1.99 25.71 -31.36
CA ASP A 208 1.99 25.29 -29.95
C ASP A 208 2.17 26.49 -29.02
N ILE A 209 2.84 27.53 -29.52
CA ILE A 209 3.06 28.81 -28.82
C ILE A 209 1.78 29.65 -28.80
N ASP A 210 0.99 29.59 -29.88
CA ASP A 210 -0.32 30.27 -29.97
C ASP A 210 -1.36 29.69 -28.99
N GLN A 211 -1.19 28.43 -28.59
CA GLN A 211 -2.10 27.71 -27.68
C GLN A 211 -1.70 27.84 -26.20
N ILE A 212 -0.65 28.60 -25.88
CA ILE A 212 -0.22 28.77 -24.48
C ILE A 212 -1.33 29.44 -23.67
N GLY A 213 -1.78 28.74 -22.62
CA GLY A 213 -2.84 29.20 -21.74
C GLY A 213 -4.25 28.84 -22.19
N GLU A 214 -4.40 28.16 -23.32
CA GLU A 214 -5.70 27.60 -23.74
C GLU A 214 -6.13 26.49 -22.75
N GLY A 215 -7.39 26.53 -22.32
CA GLY A 215 -7.93 25.57 -21.34
C GLY A 215 -7.46 25.79 -19.89
N LEU A 216 -6.53 26.72 -19.63
CA LEU A 216 -6.11 27.07 -18.26
C LEU A 216 -7.10 28.03 -17.59
N SER A 217 -7.29 27.87 -16.28
CA SER A 217 -8.02 28.88 -15.48
C SER A 217 -7.21 30.18 -15.39
N GLU A 218 -7.85 31.29 -14.99
CA GLU A 218 -7.14 32.57 -14.79
C GLU A 218 -6.00 32.44 -13.77
N LYS A 219 -6.23 31.68 -12.70
CA LYS A 219 -5.22 31.38 -11.69
C LYS A 219 -4.06 30.57 -12.26
N ASP A 220 -4.34 29.59 -13.12
CA ASP A 220 -3.29 28.76 -13.72
C ASP A 220 -2.45 29.55 -14.73
N ARG A 221 -3.07 30.44 -15.52
CA ARG A 221 -2.34 31.36 -16.41
C ARG A 221 -1.41 32.28 -15.62
N GLN A 222 -1.84 32.76 -14.46
CA GLN A 222 -0.98 33.53 -13.56
C GLN A 222 0.20 32.70 -13.04
N ILE A 223 -0.01 31.43 -12.66
CA ILE A 223 1.05 30.52 -12.23
C ILE A 223 2.08 30.30 -13.34
N VAL A 224 1.63 30.08 -14.58
CA VAL A 224 2.50 29.92 -15.76
C VAL A 224 3.33 31.18 -16.00
N LEU A 225 2.70 32.36 -15.95
CA LEU A 225 3.40 33.64 -16.10
C LEU A 225 4.45 33.83 -15.01
N GLU A 226 4.12 33.54 -13.76
CA GLU A 226 5.06 33.64 -12.64
C GLU A 226 6.22 32.66 -12.78
N ALA A 227 5.97 31.44 -13.27
CA ALA A 227 7.04 30.48 -13.56
C ALA A 227 8.01 31.01 -14.63
N ALA A 228 7.48 31.56 -15.73
CA ALA A 228 8.27 32.19 -16.79
C ALA A 228 9.08 33.39 -16.27
N LEU A 229 8.48 34.25 -15.44
CA LEU A 229 9.17 35.37 -14.80
C LEU A 229 10.28 34.94 -13.84
N ASN A 230 10.11 33.84 -13.12
CA ASN A 230 11.18 33.34 -12.26
C ASN A 230 12.42 32.92 -13.08
N ILE A 231 12.22 32.40 -14.29
CA ILE A 231 13.33 32.07 -15.20
C ILE A 231 13.99 33.33 -15.75
N ALA A 232 13.20 34.32 -16.17
CA ALA A 232 13.72 35.61 -16.68
C ALA A 232 14.55 36.41 -15.66
N VAL A 233 14.58 35.99 -14.40
CA VAL A 233 15.30 36.66 -13.31
C VAL A 233 16.28 35.68 -12.64
N ALA A 234 16.59 34.56 -13.29
CA ALA A 234 17.53 33.56 -12.78
C ALA A 234 18.84 34.19 -12.31
N ASP A 235 19.35 35.13 -13.11
CA ASP A 235 20.63 35.82 -12.89
C ASP A 235 20.49 37.13 -12.10
N GLY A 236 19.31 37.41 -11.57
CA GLY A 236 19.04 38.58 -10.72
C GLY A 236 18.66 39.87 -11.47
N GLU A 237 18.65 39.86 -12.80
CA GLU A 237 18.17 40.95 -13.67
C GLU A 237 17.31 40.36 -14.79
N ILE A 238 16.35 41.13 -15.32
CA ILE A 238 15.58 40.75 -16.53
C ILE A 238 16.19 41.47 -17.73
N HIS A 239 16.66 40.72 -18.72
CA HIS A 239 17.16 41.29 -19.96
C HIS A 239 16.01 41.75 -20.88
N PRO A 240 16.24 42.75 -21.77
CA PRO A 240 15.20 43.26 -22.66
C PRO A 240 14.52 42.19 -23.54
N ASN A 241 15.28 41.18 -23.97
CA ASN A 241 14.77 40.08 -24.80
C ASN A 241 13.82 39.18 -24.00
N GLU A 242 14.18 38.82 -22.77
CA GLU A 242 13.34 38.01 -21.88
C GLU A 242 12.07 38.77 -21.49
N TYR A 243 12.18 40.07 -21.20
CA TYR A 243 11.04 40.93 -20.93
C TYR A 243 10.05 40.96 -22.09
N ALA A 244 10.55 41.06 -23.32
CA ALA A 244 9.72 41.04 -24.53
C ALA A 244 8.97 39.70 -24.66
N VAL A 245 9.65 38.58 -24.45
CA VAL A 245 9.03 37.24 -24.50
C VAL A 245 7.97 37.07 -23.42
N VAL A 246 8.26 37.47 -22.17
CA VAL A 246 7.30 37.34 -21.07
C VAL A 246 6.09 38.26 -21.26
N SER A 247 6.29 39.44 -21.85
CA SER A 247 5.20 40.34 -22.22
C SER A 247 4.30 39.74 -23.30
N ASP A 248 4.88 39.12 -24.33
CA ASP A 248 4.13 38.42 -25.39
C ASP A 248 3.35 37.23 -24.83
N LEU A 249 3.97 36.44 -23.94
CA LEU A 249 3.31 35.34 -23.21
C LEU A 249 2.10 35.84 -22.40
N ALA A 250 2.24 36.96 -21.68
CA ALA A 250 1.15 37.55 -20.92
C ALA A 250 -0.02 37.98 -21.84
N GLN A 251 0.31 38.57 -22.99
CA GLN A 251 -0.69 38.96 -24.00
C GLN A 251 -1.44 37.75 -24.57
N ARG A 252 -0.72 36.68 -24.94
CA ARG A 252 -1.30 35.43 -25.46
C ARG A 252 -2.22 34.75 -24.44
N MET A 253 -1.80 34.73 -23.17
CA MET A 253 -2.61 34.21 -22.06
C MET A 253 -3.74 35.17 -21.62
N ARG A 254 -3.91 36.31 -22.29
CA ARG A 254 -4.92 37.34 -21.98
C ARG A 254 -4.85 37.83 -20.54
N ILE A 255 -3.63 37.97 -20.02
CA ILE A 255 -3.37 38.51 -18.68
C ILE A 255 -3.41 40.04 -18.77
N GLY A 256 -4.25 40.68 -17.95
CA GLY A 256 -4.38 42.13 -17.93
C GLY A 256 -3.10 42.83 -17.44
N GLY A 257 -2.87 44.06 -17.92
CA GLY A 257 -1.66 44.82 -17.58
C GLY A 257 -1.44 45.05 -16.07
N ASP A 258 -2.52 45.17 -15.29
CA ASP A 258 -2.43 45.25 -13.82
C ASP A 258 -1.92 43.95 -13.20
N GLN A 259 -2.43 42.80 -13.66
CA GLN A 259 -2.00 41.49 -13.18
C GLN A 259 -0.53 41.23 -13.53
N PHE A 260 -0.11 41.62 -14.74
CA PHE A 260 1.29 41.54 -15.17
C PHE A 260 2.21 42.38 -14.28
N ARG A 261 1.87 43.64 -14.01
CA ARG A 261 2.64 44.52 -13.11
C ARG A 261 2.71 43.95 -11.69
N GLN A 262 1.64 43.36 -11.18
CA GLN A 262 1.63 42.71 -9.87
C GLN A 262 2.55 41.49 -9.83
N ALA A 263 2.59 40.70 -10.91
CA ALA A 263 3.50 39.56 -11.02
C ALA A 263 4.97 40.01 -10.99
N ILE A 264 5.31 41.04 -11.78
CA ILE A 264 6.65 41.65 -11.76
C ILE A 264 7.00 42.16 -10.35
N ALA A 265 6.09 42.87 -9.69
CA ALA A 265 6.31 43.41 -8.35
C ALA A 265 6.57 42.30 -7.31
N ARG A 266 5.85 41.17 -7.39
CA ARG A 266 6.08 40.01 -6.51
C ARG A 266 7.47 39.41 -6.71
N ILE A 267 7.91 39.26 -7.96
CA ILE A 267 9.23 38.70 -8.26
C ILE A 267 10.34 39.65 -7.82
N ALA A 268 10.21 40.96 -8.08
CA ALA A 268 11.15 41.97 -7.62
C ALA A 268 11.29 41.99 -6.08
N ALA A 269 10.18 41.85 -5.35
CA ALA A 269 10.20 41.72 -3.89
C ALA A 269 10.91 40.45 -3.42
N HIS A 270 10.77 39.33 -4.16
CA HIS A 270 11.47 38.09 -3.85
C HIS A 270 12.99 38.24 -3.95
N LEU A 271 13.47 38.90 -5.01
CA LEU A 271 14.90 39.20 -5.19
C LEU A 271 15.49 40.03 -4.05
N GLN A 272 14.78 41.07 -3.62
CA GLN A 272 15.23 41.94 -2.52
C GLN A 272 15.35 41.18 -1.20
N SER A 273 14.54 40.14 -0.99
CA SER A 273 14.60 39.29 0.20
C SER A 273 15.64 38.16 0.11
N ALA A 274 16.10 37.82 -1.10
CA ALA A 274 17.04 36.73 -1.36
C ALA A 274 18.52 37.18 -1.40
N GLN A 275 18.79 38.49 -1.47
CA GLN A 275 20.14 39.04 -1.37
C GLN A 275 20.60 39.08 0.10
N PRO A 276 21.65 38.32 0.50
CA PRO A 276 22.29 38.55 1.79
C PRO A 276 23.06 39.87 1.75
N VAL A 277 22.92 40.67 2.80
CA VAL A 277 23.74 41.86 3.09
C VAL A 277 25.21 41.44 3.27
#